data_AF-A0A7V5V7D5-F1
#
_entry.id   AF-A0A7V5V7D5-F1
#
_cell.length_a   1.000
_cell.length_b   1.000
_cell.length_c   1.000
_cell.angle_alpha   90.00
_cell.angle_beta   90.00
_cell.angle_gamma   90.00
#
_symmetry.space_group_name_H-M   'P 1'
#
loop_
_entity.id
_entity.type
_entity.pdbx_description
1 polymer ?
#
loop_
_entity_poly.entity_id
_entity_poly.type
_entity_poly.pdbx_seq_one_letter_code
_entity_poly.pdbx_strand_id
1 'polypeptide(L)'
;MATASIRTRRGCARLAGKVAGGPQARDDLPGTADLFPAIVPPPHSLQRRLRRRPCATRLQKNPFHRDERAYEMKIPHPLRALGAVATIAAVLLTPTASLHAMDQREFIDTFIENYRNLRFEVQVKHVKKNKELVDGAIKEVLKEAMAEELSFEEKMYLLDVASAMAYMNKYWNDADDRVLREIEALIRREIHLEEERLADIMKWKKEERFLGNFVMKKHMKEMEAQGLSPVLYPHWVHRIWFECKVCHQEIFTMKRWTNSISHEKFKEGKQCAACHNGKLSFSVDDKKSCDRCHMAGKPDAEPFFYVSAVDNDRIKKVADRIGSVWRPENLPGGKLPLDRFKFINWLELKKKKVFEPLVSLHKDYKEKTYDTKILFNTRNNFVNNVLFDHKIHSDWIKCSVCHPSIFKDKLGGNRIRMRDMSGGRFCGHCHGKVSFTFADCLRCHNTPKGQVPEGVLNRVELPQEEQAR
;
A
#
# COMPACT_ATOMS: atom_id res chain seq x y z
N MET A 1 33.84 13.65 -47.25
CA MET A 1 34.46 13.16 -48.49
C MET A 1 35.04 11.78 -48.18
N ALA A 2 34.81 10.70 -48.92
CA ALA A 2 34.10 10.55 -50.20
C ALA A 2 33.05 9.42 -50.16
N THR A 3 32.20 9.37 -51.20
CA THR A 3 31.08 8.45 -51.39
C THR A 3 31.45 7.19 -52.17
N ALA A 4 30.88 6.04 -51.82
CA ALA A 4 30.62 4.94 -52.76
C ALA A 4 29.40 4.12 -52.32
N SER A 5 28.45 3.91 -53.23
CA SER A 5 27.26 3.07 -53.11
C SER A 5 27.35 1.95 -54.14
N ILE A 6 26.71 0.77 -53.95
CA ILE A 6 26.12 -0.03 -55.05
C ILE A 6 25.24 -1.24 -54.58
N ARG A 7 24.02 -1.29 -55.16
CA ARG A 7 23.13 -2.42 -55.56
C ARG A 7 22.60 -3.50 -54.59
N THR A 8 21.33 -3.30 -54.22
CA THR A 8 20.15 -4.15 -54.49
C THR A 8 20.25 -5.49 -55.26
N ARG A 9 19.52 -6.53 -54.77
CA ARG A 9 18.46 -7.34 -55.45
C ARG A 9 17.83 -8.35 -54.45
N ARG A 10 16.51 -8.32 -54.22
CA ARG A 10 15.41 -9.15 -54.79
C ARG A 10 15.47 -10.67 -54.48
N GLY A 11 14.37 -11.23 -53.94
CA GLY A 11 14.03 -12.66 -54.10
C GLY A 11 13.13 -13.30 -53.03
N CYS A 12 11.80 -13.29 -53.22
CA CYS A 12 10.86 -14.13 -52.45
C CYS A 12 10.29 -15.28 -53.31
N ALA A 13 10.23 -16.50 -52.77
CA ALA A 13 9.27 -17.57 -53.09
C ALA A 13 9.26 -18.54 -51.88
N ARG A 14 8.18 -18.85 -51.16
CA ARG A 14 6.85 -19.44 -51.49
C ARG A 14 6.87 -20.90 -51.99
N LEU A 15 6.56 -21.81 -51.06
CA LEU A 15 5.72 -23.02 -51.23
C LEU A 15 4.76 -23.02 -50.01
N ALA A 16 3.43 -22.98 -50.10
CA ALA A 16 2.43 -23.70 -50.90
C ALA A 16 1.90 -24.98 -50.20
N GLY A 17 0.71 -24.86 -49.60
CA GLY A 17 -0.13 -25.94 -49.05
C GLY A 17 -1.58 -25.46 -49.03
N LYS A 18 -2.52 -26.23 -49.60
CA LYS A 18 -3.76 -25.73 -50.23
C LYS A 18 -5.00 -26.55 -49.81
N VAL A 19 -6.20 -25.98 -50.05
CA VAL A 19 -7.58 -26.58 -49.99
C VAL A 19 -8.10 -26.81 -48.55
N ALA A 20 -9.37 -26.56 -48.14
CA ALA A 20 -10.51 -25.69 -48.54
C ALA A 20 -11.50 -25.62 -47.33
N GLY A 21 -12.67 -24.97 -47.29
CA GLY A 21 -13.46 -24.14 -48.23
C GLY A 21 -14.61 -23.42 -47.48
N GLY A 22 -15.25 -22.41 -48.09
CA GLY A 22 -16.31 -21.58 -47.50
C GLY A 22 -17.75 -22.12 -47.69
N PRO A 23 -18.82 -21.28 -47.74
CA PRO A 23 -18.82 -19.84 -48.02
C PRO A 23 -19.60 -18.93 -47.03
N GLN A 24 -19.40 -17.62 -47.18
CA GLN A 24 -20.30 -16.56 -46.70
C GLN A 24 -21.44 -16.30 -47.72
N ALA A 25 -22.54 -15.72 -47.26
CA ALA A 25 -23.51 -15.00 -48.08
C ALA A 25 -23.73 -13.58 -47.53
N ARG A 26 -24.21 -12.67 -48.37
CA ARG A 26 -24.27 -11.21 -48.15
C ARG A 26 -25.70 -10.69 -48.03
N ASP A 27 -25.80 -9.53 -47.38
CA ASP A 27 -26.64 -8.35 -47.65
C ASP A 27 -28.12 -8.54 -48.08
N ASP A 28 -29.05 -7.98 -47.29
CA ASP A 28 -29.95 -6.89 -47.75
C ASP A 28 -30.85 -6.33 -46.62
N LEU A 29 -31.26 -5.06 -46.76
CA LEU A 29 -32.16 -4.26 -45.90
C LEU A 29 -33.36 -3.80 -46.76
N PRO A 30 -34.59 -3.57 -46.23
CA PRO A 30 -34.88 -2.43 -45.33
C PRO A 30 -35.92 -2.71 -44.23
N GLY A 31 -36.26 -1.71 -43.41
CA GLY A 31 -37.10 -1.88 -42.20
C GLY A 31 -38.39 -1.05 -42.15
N THR A 32 -39.08 -1.09 -41.01
CA THR A 32 -40.22 -0.21 -40.66
C THR A 32 -40.36 -0.01 -39.14
N ALA A 33 -40.58 1.25 -38.75
CA ALA A 33 -41.40 1.77 -37.63
C ALA A 33 -41.29 1.20 -36.18
N ASP A 34 -40.90 2.12 -35.29
CA ASP A 34 -41.49 2.46 -33.98
C ASP A 34 -42.19 1.40 -33.11
N LEU A 35 -41.71 1.27 -31.85
CA LEU A 35 -42.52 1.31 -30.62
C LEU A 35 -41.61 1.41 -29.37
N PHE A 36 -42.05 2.17 -28.35
CA PHE A 36 -41.31 2.46 -27.10
C PHE A 36 -41.31 1.28 -26.10
N PRO A 37 -40.42 1.27 -25.06
CA PRO A 37 -39.94 0.04 -24.45
C PRO A 37 -40.80 -0.52 -23.30
N ALA A 38 -40.82 -1.85 -23.19
CA ALA A 38 -41.40 -2.57 -22.05
C ALA A 38 -40.36 -2.80 -20.93
N ILE A 39 -40.77 -2.55 -19.69
CA ILE A 39 -39.97 -2.72 -18.48
C ILE A 39 -39.89 -4.20 -18.09
N VAL A 40 -38.68 -4.73 -17.84
CA VAL A 40 -38.44 -6.12 -17.43
C VAL A 40 -37.93 -6.19 -15.99
N PRO A 41 -38.66 -6.78 -15.03
CA PRO A 41 -38.16 -7.09 -13.69
C PRO A 41 -37.36 -8.41 -13.68
N PRO A 42 -36.35 -8.58 -12.81
CA PRO A 42 -35.56 -9.80 -12.73
C PRO A 42 -36.34 -10.96 -12.07
N PRO A 43 -36.20 -12.21 -12.53
CA PRO A 43 -37.00 -13.34 -12.04
C PRO A 43 -36.44 -13.98 -10.76
N HIS A 44 -37.26 -14.04 -9.72
CA HIS A 44 -37.08 -14.98 -8.61
C HIS A 44 -37.82 -16.30 -8.91
N SER A 45 -37.10 -17.39 -9.17
CA SER A 45 -37.41 -18.73 -8.61
C SER A 45 -36.46 -19.81 -9.14
N LEU A 46 -35.82 -20.54 -8.22
CA LEU A 46 -35.49 -21.96 -8.41
C LEU A 46 -35.23 -22.60 -7.03
N GLN A 47 -36.31 -22.99 -6.35
CA GLN A 47 -36.19 -23.90 -5.22
C GLN A 47 -36.07 -25.34 -5.75
N ARG A 48 -34.93 -26.00 -5.50
CA ARG A 48 -34.91 -27.47 -5.34
C ARG A 48 -34.24 -27.87 -4.02
N ARG A 49 -34.82 -28.90 -3.43
CA ARG A 49 -34.69 -29.29 -2.02
C ARG A 49 -33.47 -30.19 -1.82
N LEU A 50 -32.76 -30.06 -0.69
CA LEU A 50 -32.25 -31.23 0.06
C LEU A 50 -32.23 -30.99 1.58
N ARG A 51 -33.19 -31.63 2.26
CA ARG A 51 -33.24 -32.21 3.62
C ARG A 51 -32.66 -31.45 4.85
N ARG A 52 -33.54 -31.32 5.86
CA ARG A 52 -33.30 -30.99 7.30
C ARG A 52 -32.46 -32.11 7.98
N ARG A 53 -31.85 -32.02 9.19
CA ARG A 53 -32.19 -31.29 10.44
C ARG A 53 -30.89 -30.87 11.23
N PRO A 54 -30.83 -30.69 12.58
CA PRO A 54 -30.61 -29.35 13.15
C PRO A 54 -29.42 -29.23 14.11
N CYS A 55 -28.94 -27.99 14.34
CA CYS A 55 -28.28 -27.67 15.61
C CYS A 55 -28.52 -26.20 15.96
N ALA A 56 -28.92 -25.93 17.20
CA ALA A 56 -29.13 -24.59 17.71
C ALA A 56 -27.88 -24.14 18.48
N THR A 57 -27.25 -23.04 18.06
CA THR A 57 -26.28 -22.31 18.90
C THR A 57 -26.16 -20.85 18.49
N ARG A 58 -26.86 -20.00 19.25
CA ARG A 58 -26.43 -18.68 19.74
C ARG A 58 -25.33 -17.96 18.93
N LEU A 59 -25.73 -17.07 18.02
CA LEU A 59 -24.82 -16.10 17.40
C LEU A 59 -24.26 -15.14 18.45
N GLN A 60 -22.97 -15.30 18.79
CA GLN A 60 -22.21 -14.29 19.52
C GLN A 60 -21.78 -13.15 18.58
N LYS A 61 -21.72 -11.95 19.14
CA LYS A 61 -21.47 -10.70 18.41
C LYS A 61 -20.05 -10.65 17.83
N ASN A 62 -19.93 -10.09 16.64
CA ASN A 62 -18.68 -9.83 15.94
C ASN A 62 -17.90 -8.68 16.63
N PRO A 63 -16.69 -8.90 17.20
CA PRO A 63 -15.98 -7.87 17.96
C PRO A 63 -15.02 -7.06 17.06
N PHE A 64 -15.56 -6.10 16.31
CA PHE A 64 -14.77 -4.96 15.85
C PHE A 64 -14.66 -3.93 16.97
N HIS A 65 -13.72 -4.14 17.90
CA HIS A 65 -13.35 -3.12 18.86
C HIS A 65 -12.64 -1.96 18.15
N ARG A 66 -13.28 -0.79 18.14
CA ARG A 66 -12.59 0.51 18.01
C ARG A 66 -11.78 0.72 19.29
N ASP A 67 -10.55 1.22 19.16
CA ASP A 67 -9.76 1.67 20.31
C ASP A 67 -10.47 2.86 20.97
N GLU A 68 -10.95 2.68 22.21
CA GLU A 68 -11.34 3.79 23.06
C GLU A 68 -10.08 4.51 23.55
N ARG A 69 -9.75 5.64 22.94
CA ARG A 69 -8.95 6.67 23.60
C ARG A 69 -9.87 7.76 24.10
N ALA A 70 -10.19 7.72 25.39
CA ALA A 70 -10.73 8.87 26.08
C ALA A 70 -9.74 10.03 25.94
N TYR A 71 -10.18 11.11 25.27
CA TYR A 71 -9.44 12.36 25.18
C TYR A 71 -10.25 13.41 25.94
N GLU A 72 -9.97 13.56 27.23
CA GLU A 72 -10.59 14.61 28.05
C GLU A 72 -10.18 15.98 27.51
N MET A 73 -11.10 16.69 26.89
CA MET A 73 -10.91 18.11 26.56
C MET A 73 -10.98 18.93 27.84
N LYS A 74 -9.82 19.27 28.42
CA LYS A 74 -9.73 20.29 29.46
C LYS A 74 -10.01 21.67 28.84
N ILE A 75 -11.15 22.25 29.22
CA ILE A 75 -11.51 23.63 28.86
C ILE A 75 -10.74 24.59 29.79
N PRO A 76 -9.93 25.54 29.26
CA PRO A 76 -9.34 26.59 30.09
C PRO A 76 -10.34 27.73 30.34
N HIS A 77 -10.52 28.11 31.61
CA HIS A 77 -11.22 29.34 31.98
C HIS A 77 -10.39 30.59 31.67
N PRO A 78 -11.03 31.69 31.22
CA PRO A 78 -10.55 33.05 31.44
C PRO A 78 -11.37 33.78 32.53
N LEU A 79 -10.78 34.85 33.09
CA LEU A 79 -11.25 35.53 34.30
C LEU A 79 -12.43 36.50 34.08
N ARG A 80 -13.13 36.81 35.18
CA ARG A 80 -13.95 38.02 35.32
C ARG A 80 -13.07 39.26 35.52
N ALA A 81 -13.27 40.31 34.73
CA ALA A 81 -13.11 41.71 35.16
C ALA A 81 -13.87 42.70 34.25
N LEU A 82 -14.91 43.31 34.83
CA LEU A 82 -15.44 44.67 34.62
C LEU A 82 -15.22 45.42 33.28
N GLY A 83 -16.33 45.82 32.66
CA GLY A 83 -16.56 47.23 32.28
C GLY A 83 -16.52 47.62 30.80
N ALA A 84 -17.67 47.63 30.14
CA ALA A 84 -18.08 48.67 29.18
C ALA A 84 -19.57 48.51 28.79
N VAL A 85 -20.31 49.63 28.73
CA VAL A 85 -21.69 49.68 28.25
C VAL A 85 -21.67 49.95 26.74
N ALA A 86 -22.26 49.07 25.93
CA ALA A 86 -22.57 49.36 24.52
C ALA A 86 -23.71 48.47 23.98
N THR A 87 -24.85 49.11 23.72
CA THR A 87 -25.86 48.79 22.68
C THR A 87 -26.16 47.32 22.34
N ILE A 88 -27.36 46.87 22.72
CA ILE A 88 -28.02 45.68 22.18
C ILE A 88 -28.27 45.87 20.69
N ALA A 89 -27.55 45.13 19.85
CA ALA A 89 -27.94 44.83 18.47
C ALA A 89 -28.30 43.33 18.41
N ALA A 90 -29.60 43.03 18.52
CA ALA A 90 -30.10 41.67 18.54
C ALA A 90 -29.99 41.04 17.14
N VAL A 91 -28.92 40.28 16.89
CA VAL A 91 -28.86 39.35 15.75
C VAL A 91 -29.77 38.17 16.05
N LEU A 92 -31.00 38.26 15.55
CA LEU A 92 -31.97 37.15 15.55
C LEU A 92 -31.48 36.04 14.61
N LEU A 93 -30.64 35.14 15.12
CA LEU A 93 -30.53 33.79 14.57
C LEU A 93 -31.85 33.07 14.86
N THR A 94 -32.64 32.85 13.81
CA THR A 94 -33.98 32.29 13.93
C THR A 94 -33.94 30.82 14.37
N PRO A 95 -34.78 30.39 15.34
CA PRO A 95 -34.79 28.99 15.81
C PRO A 95 -35.24 27.98 14.74
N THR A 96 -35.81 28.45 13.63
CA THR A 96 -36.29 27.63 12.51
C THR A 96 -35.15 26.94 11.74
N ALA A 97 -33.99 27.58 11.60
CA ALA A 97 -32.87 27.02 10.83
C ALA A 97 -32.27 25.77 11.49
N SER A 98 -32.15 25.79 12.83
CA SER A 98 -31.65 24.65 13.60
C SER A 98 -32.61 23.46 13.61
N LEU A 99 -33.92 23.73 13.67
CA LEU A 99 -34.94 22.68 13.64
C LEU A 99 -34.97 21.97 12.28
N HIS A 100 -34.96 22.73 11.18
CA HIS A 100 -34.98 22.15 9.83
C HIS A 100 -33.72 21.31 9.52
N ALA A 101 -32.55 21.70 10.06
CA ALA A 101 -31.33 20.91 9.95
C ALA A 101 -31.41 19.59 10.74
N MET A 102 -32.10 19.56 11.89
CA MET A 102 -32.35 18.33 12.63
C MET A 102 -33.31 17.39 11.88
N ASP A 103 -34.39 17.92 11.30
CA ASP A 103 -35.35 17.15 10.52
C ASP A 103 -34.70 16.52 9.26
N GLN A 104 -33.82 17.28 8.58
CA GLN A 104 -33.03 16.77 7.45
C GLN A 104 -32.07 15.65 7.88
N ARG A 105 -31.40 15.80 9.02
CA ARG A 105 -30.49 14.78 9.56
C ARG A 105 -31.23 13.48 9.88
N GLU A 106 -32.36 13.56 10.57
CA GLU A 106 -33.19 12.39 10.89
C GLU A 106 -33.68 11.69 9.61
N PHE A 107 -34.05 12.45 8.58
CA PHE A 107 -34.39 11.89 7.27
C PHE A 107 -33.22 11.11 6.66
N ILE A 108 -32.01 11.67 6.63
CA ILE A 108 -30.80 11.05 6.06
C ILE A 108 -30.46 9.76 6.81
N ASP A 109 -30.36 9.81 8.14
CA ASP A 109 -29.93 8.67 8.94
C ASP A 109 -30.97 7.52 8.83
N THR A 110 -32.27 7.85 8.83
CA THR A 110 -33.35 6.89 8.56
C THR A 110 -33.29 6.30 7.15
N PHE A 111 -33.00 7.10 6.12
CA PHE A 111 -32.85 6.61 4.75
C PHE A 111 -31.66 5.65 4.64
N ILE A 112 -30.52 6.02 5.21
CA ILE A 112 -29.28 5.23 5.22
C ILE A 112 -29.47 3.91 5.97
N GLU A 113 -30.14 3.91 7.12
CA GLU A 113 -30.43 2.67 7.85
C GLU A 113 -31.33 1.73 7.05
N ASN A 114 -32.36 2.26 6.39
CA ASN A 114 -33.23 1.47 5.52
C ASN A 114 -32.48 0.97 4.27
N TYR A 115 -31.58 1.79 3.69
CA TYR A 115 -30.76 1.42 2.52
C TYR A 115 -29.82 0.25 2.84
N ARG A 116 -29.05 0.36 3.94
CA ARG A 116 -28.13 -0.70 4.42
C ARG A 116 -28.85 -2.02 4.70
N ASN A 117 -30.10 -1.96 5.15
CA ASN A 117 -30.92 -3.12 5.46
C ASN A 117 -31.84 -3.56 4.29
N LEU A 118 -31.67 -2.99 3.10
CA LEU A 118 -32.46 -3.30 1.88
C LEU A 118 -33.99 -3.16 2.08
N ARG A 119 -34.44 -2.27 2.98
CA ARG A 119 -35.85 -2.07 3.34
C ARG A 119 -36.57 -1.14 2.36
N PHE A 120 -36.56 -1.49 1.08
CA PHE A 120 -37.01 -0.65 -0.04
C PHE A 120 -38.43 -0.08 0.14
N GLU A 121 -39.41 -0.88 0.57
CA GLU A 121 -40.78 -0.38 0.83
C GLU A 121 -40.84 0.73 1.87
N VAL A 122 -39.97 0.66 2.90
CA VAL A 122 -39.87 1.67 3.95
C VAL A 122 -39.23 2.93 3.39
N GLN A 123 -38.20 2.80 2.54
CA GLN A 123 -37.61 3.94 1.84
C GLN A 123 -38.61 4.66 0.94
N VAL A 124 -39.43 3.94 0.17
CA VAL A 124 -40.46 4.56 -0.70
C VAL A 124 -41.46 5.34 0.13
N LYS A 125 -41.92 4.80 1.27
CA LYS A 125 -42.81 5.50 2.21
C LYS A 125 -42.13 6.74 2.82
N HIS A 126 -40.85 6.63 3.19
CA HIS A 126 -40.06 7.70 3.79
C HIS A 126 -39.81 8.86 2.81
N VAL A 127 -39.45 8.58 1.56
CA VAL A 127 -39.24 9.60 0.51
C VAL A 127 -40.54 10.30 0.13
N LYS A 128 -41.65 9.56 0.02
CA LYS A 128 -42.98 10.14 -0.26
C LYS A 128 -43.47 11.06 0.86
N LYS A 129 -43.31 10.65 2.12
CA LYS A 129 -43.78 11.41 3.29
C LYS A 129 -43.01 12.73 3.45
N ASN A 130 -41.72 12.75 3.10
CA ASN A 130 -40.81 13.84 3.42
C ASN A 130 -40.31 14.59 2.17
N LYS A 131 -41.15 14.72 1.13
CA LYS A 131 -40.79 15.30 -0.19
C LYS A 131 -39.94 16.57 -0.11
N GLU A 132 -40.29 17.51 0.77
CA GLU A 132 -39.60 18.81 0.88
C GLU A 132 -38.20 18.72 1.52
N LEU A 133 -37.88 17.64 2.23
CA LEU A 133 -36.57 17.43 2.84
C LEU A 133 -35.58 16.74 1.88
N VAL A 134 -36.06 16.04 0.84
CA VAL A 134 -35.22 15.15 0.02
C VAL A 134 -34.11 15.88 -0.72
N ASP A 135 -34.40 17.04 -1.33
CA ASP A 135 -33.38 17.81 -2.06
C ASP A 135 -32.35 18.47 -1.12
N GLY A 136 -32.74 18.79 0.11
CA GLY A 136 -31.82 19.23 1.17
C GLY A 136 -30.90 18.09 1.61
N ALA A 137 -31.50 16.92 1.87
CA ALA A 137 -30.78 15.71 2.24
C ALA A 137 -29.78 15.24 1.19
N ILE A 138 -30.15 15.27 -0.11
CA ILE A 138 -29.22 14.98 -1.21
C ILE A 138 -28.02 15.93 -1.19
N LYS A 139 -28.24 17.24 -0.97
CA LYS A 139 -27.16 18.23 -0.89
C LYS A 139 -26.24 18.02 0.32
N GLU A 140 -26.80 17.63 1.47
CA GLU A 140 -26.00 17.29 2.66
C GLU A 140 -25.15 16.04 2.42
N VAL A 141 -25.74 14.95 1.91
CA VAL A 141 -25.01 13.71 1.59
C VAL A 141 -23.94 13.94 0.52
N LEU A 142 -24.21 14.77 -0.51
CA LEU A 142 -23.20 15.16 -1.49
C LEU A 142 -22.06 15.98 -0.88
N LYS A 143 -22.36 16.88 0.05
CA LYS A 143 -21.34 17.64 0.79
C LYS A 143 -20.47 16.72 1.65
N GLU A 144 -21.06 15.72 2.31
CA GLU A 144 -20.31 14.68 3.03
C GLU A 144 -19.44 13.86 2.07
N ALA A 145 -20.00 13.36 0.96
CA ALA A 145 -19.31 12.54 -0.03
C ALA A 145 -18.08 13.22 -0.64
N MET A 146 -18.08 14.55 -0.75
CA MET A 146 -16.98 15.33 -1.31
C MET A 146 -15.93 15.77 -0.26
N ALA A 147 -16.02 15.31 0.99
CA ALA A 147 -15.00 15.58 2.01
C ALA A 147 -13.64 14.95 1.64
N GLU A 148 -12.55 15.69 1.84
CA GLU A 148 -11.19 15.29 1.43
C GLU A 148 -10.66 14.06 2.19
N GLU A 149 -11.14 13.83 3.42
CA GLU A 149 -10.63 12.78 4.32
C GLU A 149 -11.29 11.40 4.13
N LEU A 150 -12.32 11.29 3.28
CA LEU A 150 -12.99 10.01 3.00
C LEU A 150 -12.19 9.12 2.04
N SER A 151 -12.20 7.82 2.31
CA SER A 151 -11.74 6.81 1.36
C SER A 151 -12.65 6.74 0.12
N PHE A 152 -12.12 6.26 -1.00
CA PHE A 152 -12.89 6.08 -2.23
C PHE A 152 -14.16 5.25 -1.98
N GLU A 153 -14.06 4.17 -1.21
CA GLU A 153 -15.17 3.31 -0.85
C GLU A 153 -16.27 4.04 -0.05
N GLU A 154 -15.88 4.94 0.87
CA GLU A 154 -16.83 5.76 1.64
C GLU A 154 -17.50 6.84 0.78
N LYS A 155 -16.74 7.52 -0.09
CA LYS A 155 -17.28 8.50 -1.04
C LYS A 155 -18.30 7.85 -1.98
N MET A 156 -17.93 6.73 -2.60
CA MET A 156 -18.78 6.00 -3.53
C MET A 156 -20.06 5.51 -2.86
N TYR A 157 -19.99 5.07 -1.60
CA TYR A 157 -21.16 4.70 -0.82
C TYR A 157 -22.12 5.88 -0.59
N LEU A 158 -21.60 7.07 -0.26
CA LEU A 158 -22.44 8.26 -0.07
C LEU A 158 -23.02 8.79 -1.39
N LEU A 159 -22.25 8.75 -2.49
CA LEU A 159 -22.75 9.08 -3.83
C LEU A 159 -23.86 8.12 -4.29
N ASP A 160 -23.73 6.82 -4.00
CA ASP A 160 -24.74 5.79 -4.29
C ASP A 160 -26.03 6.02 -3.47
N VAL A 161 -25.90 6.36 -2.17
CA VAL A 161 -27.04 6.80 -1.34
C VAL A 161 -27.72 8.05 -1.91
N ALA A 162 -26.95 9.07 -2.31
CA ALA A 162 -27.50 10.28 -2.91
C ALA A 162 -28.19 9.99 -4.25
N SER A 163 -27.60 9.12 -5.08
CA SER A 163 -28.19 8.66 -6.34
C SER A 163 -29.51 7.94 -6.12
N ALA A 164 -29.57 7.04 -5.13
CA ALA A 164 -30.80 6.38 -4.72
C ALA A 164 -31.85 7.39 -4.25
N MET A 165 -31.50 8.35 -3.38
CA MET A 165 -32.41 9.42 -2.97
C MET A 165 -32.95 10.23 -4.16
N ALA A 166 -32.08 10.63 -5.10
CA ALA A 166 -32.45 11.44 -6.26
C ALA A 166 -33.33 10.66 -7.26
N TYR A 167 -32.99 9.40 -7.54
CA TYR A 167 -33.82 8.50 -8.34
C TYR A 167 -35.21 8.32 -7.70
N MET A 168 -35.25 8.18 -6.37
CA MET A 168 -36.50 8.05 -5.65
C MET A 168 -37.31 9.37 -5.65
N ASN A 169 -36.67 10.52 -5.50
CA ASN A 169 -37.35 11.82 -5.59
C ASN A 169 -37.94 12.04 -7.00
N LYS A 170 -37.19 11.69 -8.05
CA LYS A 170 -37.65 11.73 -9.45
C LYS A 170 -38.90 10.87 -9.65
N TYR A 171 -38.87 9.60 -9.24
CA TYR A 171 -39.93 8.64 -9.57
C TYR A 171 -41.20 8.78 -8.70
N TRP A 172 -41.07 9.12 -7.42
CA TRP A 172 -42.21 9.15 -6.49
C TRP A 172 -42.69 10.54 -6.08
N ASN A 173 -41.92 11.59 -6.37
CA ASN A 173 -42.23 12.97 -6.01
C ASN A 173 -42.15 13.94 -7.22
N ASP A 174 -41.95 13.44 -8.45
CA ASP A 174 -41.84 14.21 -9.70
C ASP A 174 -40.70 15.26 -9.70
N ALA A 175 -39.57 14.95 -9.05
CA ALA A 175 -38.42 15.85 -8.99
C ALA A 175 -37.61 15.93 -10.30
N ASP A 176 -36.94 17.07 -10.50
CA ASP A 176 -36.06 17.34 -11.65
C ASP A 176 -34.89 16.34 -11.73
N ASP A 177 -34.70 15.76 -12.91
CA ASP A 177 -33.68 14.75 -13.15
C ASP A 177 -32.26 15.29 -13.38
N ARG A 178 -32.11 16.61 -13.42
CA ARG A 178 -30.80 17.29 -13.37
C ARG A 178 -29.99 16.84 -12.15
N VAL A 179 -30.62 16.72 -10.98
CA VAL A 179 -29.94 16.31 -9.74
C VAL A 179 -29.33 14.92 -9.88
N LEU A 180 -30.06 13.97 -10.49
CA LEU A 180 -29.54 12.62 -10.76
C LEU A 180 -28.38 12.65 -11.75
N ARG A 181 -28.46 13.43 -12.84
CA ARG A 181 -27.35 13.61 -13.79
C ARG A 181 -26.09 14.21 -13.15
N GLU A 182 -26.25 15.17 -12.24
CA GLU A 182 -25.14 15.76 -11.50
C GLU A 182 -24.44 14.72 -10.61
N ILE A 183 -25.21 13.88 -9.91
CA ILE A 183 -24.67 12.79 -9.09
C ILE A 183 -23.96 11.74 -9.95
N GLU A 184 -24.55 11.33 -11.08
CA GLU A 184 -23.91 10.41 -12.03
C GLU A 184 -22.58 10.96 -12.60
N ALA A 185 -22.50 12.28 -12.83
CA ALA A 185 -21.26 12.92 -13.27
C ALA A 185 -20.17 12.91 -12.18
N LEU A 186 -20.55 13.11 -10.90
CA LEU A 186 -19.64 12.99 -9.76
C LEU A 186 -19.15 11.54 -9.57
N ILE A 187 -20.05 10.56 -9.68
CA ILE A 187 -19.73 9.12 -9.65
C ILE A 187 -18.70 8.77 -10.72
N ARG A 188 -18.92 9.18 -11.97
CA ARG A 188 -17.98 8.94 -13.08
C ARG A 188 -16.63 9.62 -12.85
N ARG A 189 -16.61 10.83 -12.27
CA ARG A 189 -15.38 11.56 -11.93
C ARG A 189 -14.57 10.82 -10.86
N GLU A 190 -15.17 10.45 -9.74
CA GLU A 190 -14.42 9.78 -8.66
C GLU A 190 -13.92 8.39 -9.12
N ILE A 191 -14.70 7.63 -9.89
CA ILE A 191 -14.23 6.38 -10.51
C ILE A 191 -13.01 6.63 -11.40
N HIS A 192 -13.05 7.63 -12.27
CA HIS A 192 -11.93 7.94 -13.17
C HIS A 192 -10.66 8.35 -12.40
N LEU A 193 -10.80 9.18 -11.36
CA LEU A 193 -9.68 9.56 -10.48
C LEU A 193 -9.08 8.35 -9.75
N GLU A 194 -9.90 7.39 -9.34
CA GLU A 194 -9.44 6.14 -8.72
C GLU A 194 -8.77 5.20 -9.75
N GLU A 195 -9.28 5.10 -10.97
CA GLU A 195 -8.65 4.37 -12.07
C GLU A 195 -7.25 4.93 -12.38
N GLU A 196 -7.11 6.26 -12.49
CA GLU A 196 -5.81 6.93 -12.65
C GLU A 196 -4.87 6.64 -11.48
N ARG A 197 -5.37 6.72 -10.24
CA ARG A 197 -4.59 6.43 -9.03
C ARG A 197 -4.11 4.98 -8.99
N LEU A 198 -4.97 4.03 -9.34
CA LEU A 198 -4.64 2.60 -9.40
C LEU A 198 -3.66 2.29 -10.55
N ALA A 199 -3.83 2.92 -11.71
CA ALA A 199 -2.91 2.81 -12.83
C ALA A 199 -1.51 3.32 -12.47
N ASP A 200 -1.40 4.47 -11.80
CA ASP A 200 -0.12 5.01 -11.31
C ASP A 200 0.51 4.10 -10.23
N ILE A 201 -0.27 3.58 -9.27
CA ILE A 201 0.22 2.59 -8.30
C ILE A 201 0.76 1.35 -9.01
N MET A 202 0.04 0.81 -9.99
CA MET A 202 0.41 -0.42 -10.71
C MET A 202 1.63 -0.22 -11.62
N LYS A 203 1.76 0.95 -12.26
CA LYS A 203 2.93 1.38 -13.05
C LYS A 203 4.22 1.21 -12.24
N TRP A 204 4.30 1.87 -11.07
CA TRP A 204 5.51 1.84 -10.25
C TRP A 204 5.71 0.49 -9.53
N LYS A 205 4.64 -0.23 -9.18
CA LYS A 205 4.71 -1.55 -8.54
C LYS A 205 5.51 -2.59 -9.36
N LYS A 206 5.60 -2.44 -10.69
CA LYS A 206 6.49 -3.25 -11.55
C LYS A 206 7.96 -3.08 -11.18
N GLU A 207 8.40 -1.85 -10.92
CA GLU A 207 9.80 -1.48 -10.65
C GLU A 207 10.18 -1.73 -9.18
N GLU A 208 9.20 -1.61 -8.29
CA GLU A 208 9.30 -1.98 -6.86
C GLU A 208 9.20 -3.50 -6.61
N ARG A 209 9.12 -4.32 -7.67
CA ARG A 209 8.99 -5.78 -7.57
C ARG A 209 10.12 -6.44 -6.76
N PHE A 210 11.34 -5.92 -6.84
CA PHE A 210 12.47 -6.49 -6.11
C PHE A 210 12.50 -6.00 -4.66
N LEU A 211 12.69 -6.90 -3.71
CA LEU A 211 12.59 -6.61 -2.27
C LEU A 211 13.47 -5.42 -1.85
N GLY A 212 12.81 -4.35 -1.43
CA GLY A 212 13.37 -3.09 -0.98
C GLY A 212 13.45 -2.02 -2.05
N ASN A 213 13.32 -2.33 -3.35
CA ASN A 213 13.26 -1.28 -4.36
C ASN A 213 12.05 -0.36 -4.10
N PHE A 214 12.25 0.94 -4.27
CA PHE A 214 11.15 1.90 -4.24
C PHE A 214 11.38 3.08 -5.18
N VAL A 215 10.28 3.64 -5.70
CA VAL A 215 10.28 4.81 -6.57
C VAL A 215 9.96 6.06 -5.73
N MET A 216 10.84 7.05 -5.79
CA MET A 216 10.66 8.34 -5.14
C MET A 216 9.94 9.30 -6.08
N LYS A 217 8.60 9.36 -5.97
CA LYS A 217 7.72 10.20 -6.80
C LYS A 217 7.14 11.44 -6.09
N LYS A 218 7.67 11.83 -4.91
CA LYS A 218 7.13 12.98 -4.14
C LYS A 218 7.20 14.31 -4.90
N HIS A 219 8.25 14.48 -5.70
CA HIS A 219 8.53 15.69 -6.48
C HIS A 219 8.44 15.40 -8.00
N MET A 220 7.42 14.61 -8.39
CA MET A 220 7.33 14.09 -9.76
C MET A 220 7.16 15.20 -10.80
N LYS A 221 6.31 16.20 -10.53
CA LYS A 221 6.07 17.32 -11.44
C LYS A 221 7.33 18.15 -11.66
N GLU A 222 8.12 18.35 -10.60
CA GLU A 222 9.38 19.09 -10.64
C GLU A 222 10.47 18.35 -11.41
N MET A 223 10.50 17.01 -11.34
CA MET A 223 11.39 16.17 -12.16
C MET A 223 10.95 16.16 -13.62
N GLU A 224 9.64 15.98 -13.90
CA GLU A 224 9.07 15.97 -15.25
C GLU A 224 9.30 17.31 -15.97
N ALA A 225 9.17 18.44 -15.27
CA ALA A 225 9.49 19.77 -15.81
C ALA A 225 10.97 19.95 -16.21
N GLN A 226 11.87 19.09 -15.72
CA GLN A 226 13.28 19.05 -16.10
C GLN A 226 13.61 17.89 -17.05
N GLY A 227 12.61 17.17 -17.57
CA GLY A 227 12.79 15.98 -18.41
C GLY A 227 13.33 14.75 -17.68
N LEU A 228 13.26 14.74 -16.34
CA LEU A 228 13.77 13.65 -15.50
C LEU A 228 12.65 12.69 -15.09
N SER A 229 12.95 11.39 -15.15
CA SER A 229 12.11 10.36 -14.51
C SER A 229 12.15 10.47 -12.99
N PRO A 230 11.17 9.90 -12.27
CA PRO A 230 11.30 9.63 -10.85
C PRO A 230 12.54 8.81 -10.50
N VAL A 231 13.01 8.93 -9.26
CA VAL A 231 14.20 8.20 -8.80
C VAL A 231 13.83 6.77 -8.42
N LEU A 232 14.51 5.78 -9.00
CA LEU A 232 14.48 4.40 -8.53
C LEU A 232 15.62 4.17 -7.54
N TYR A 233 15.31 3.73 -6.31
CA TYR A 233 16.33 3.37 -5.32
C TYR A 233 16.43 1.85 -5.14
N PRO A 234 17.47 1.19 -5.69
CA PRO A 234 17.67 -0.25 -5.54
C PRO A 234 18.42 -0.58 -4.24
N HIS A 235 17.67 -1.01 -3.21
CA HIS A 235 18.26 -1.42 -1.92
C HIS A 235 19.27 -2.57 -2.05
N TRP A 236 19.13 -3.46 -3.04
CA TRP A 236 20.03 -4.60 -3.19
C TRP A 236 21.44 -4.17 -3.63
N VAL A 237 21.56 -3.19 -4.53
CA VAL A 237 22.86 -2.64 -4.97
C VAL A 237 23.60 -2.04 -3.78
N HIS A 238 22.89 -1.30 -2.92
CA HIS A 238 23.46 -0.71 -1.71
C HIS A 238 23.84 -1.76 -0.67
N ARG A 239 23.05 -2.84 -0.53
CA ARG A 239 23.31 -3.95 0.42
C ARG A 239 24.52 -4.82 0.07
N ILE A 240 25.05 -4.75 -1.15
CA ILE A 240 26.35 -5.36 -1.47
C ILE A 240 27.48 -4.62 -0.74
N TRP A 241 27.32 -3.31 -0.53
CA TRP A 241 28.36 -2.41 -0.02
C TRP A 241 28.20 -2.04 1.45
N PHE A 242 26.96 -1.92 1.91
CA PHE A 242 26.62 -1.34 3.20
C PHE A 242 25.55 -2.17 3.89
N GLU A 243 25.71 -2.39 5.18
CA GLU A 243 24.64 -2.95 6.00
C GLU A 243 23.56 -1.90 6.29
N CYS A 244 22.35 -2.37 6.63
CA CYS A 244 21.21 -1.49 6.88
C CYS A 244 21.52 -0.44 7.96
N LYS A 245 22.35 -0.79 8.96
CA LYS A 245 22.80 0.08 10.05
C LYS A 245 23.65 1.29 9.62
N VAL A 246 24.24 1.28 8.41
CA VAL A 246 24.97 2.44 7.85
C VAL A 246 24.00 3.57 7.50
N CYS A 247 22.90 3.23 6.82
CA CYS A 247 21.92 4.21 6.36
C CYS A 247 20.84 4.51 7.40
N HIS A 248 20.49 3.52 8.23
CA HIS A 248 19.32 3.59 9.12
C HIS A 248 19.71 3.50 10.61
N GLN A 249 19.22 4.40 11.47
CA GLN A 249 18.26 5.49 11.22
C GLN A 249 18.89 6.89 11.02
N GLU A 250 20.22 6.98 10.96
CA GLU A 250 20.96 8.26 10.96
C GLU A 250 20.83 9.08 9.66
N ILE A 251 20.99 8.43 8.50
CA ILE A 251 20.89 9.13 7.19
C ILE A 251 19.43 9.16 6.72
N PHE A 252 18.71 8.07 6.95
CA PHE A 252 17.31 7.91 6.54
C PHE A 252 16.50 7.16 7.60
N THR A 253 15.25 7.58 7.83
CA THR A 253 14.26 6.79 8.59
C THR A 253 13.73 5.64 7.71
N MET A 254 13.55 4.44 8.26
CA MET A 254 12.90 3.30 7.56
C MET A 254 11.37 3.45 7.49
N LYS A 255 10.90 4.56 6.90
CA LYS A 255 9.50 4.79 6.58
C LYS A 255 9.43 5.55 5.25
N ARG A 256 8.51 5.16 4.36
CA ARG A 256 8.31 5.89 3.10
C ARG A 256 7.76 7.28 3.39
N TRP A 257 8.13 8.24 2.55
CA TRP A 257 7.66 9.64 2.55
C TRP A 257 8.03 10.52 3.76
N THR A 258 8.66 9.98 4.81
CA THR A 258 9.14 10.79 5.97
C THR A 258 10.42 11.54 5.68
N ASN A 259 11.29 10.99 4.83
CA ASN A 259 12.55 11.63 4.46
C ASN A 259 12.29 12.71 3.40
N SER A 260 12.28 13.99 3.79
CA SER A 260 12.31 15.10 2.83
C SER A 260 13.69 15.18 2.19
N ILE A 261 13.82 14.65 0.96
CA ILE A 261 15.05 14.64 0.14
C ILE A 261 15.07 15.90 -0.72
N SER A 262 16.19 16.63 -0.75
CA SER A 262 16.32 17.85 -1.55
C SER A 262 17.77 18.22 -1.86
N HIS A 263 17.99 19.07 -2.88
CA HIS A 263 19.32 19.50 -3.30
C HIS A 263 20.01 20.41 -2.28
N GLU A 264 19.27 21.11 -1.42
CA GLU A 264 19.84 21.90 -0.32
C GLU A 264 20.58 20.99 0.66
N LYS A 265 19.95 19.86 1.04
CA LYS A 265 20.57 18.85 1.91
C LYS A 265 21.75 18.15 1.24
N PHE A 266 21.73 18.04 -0.08
CA PHE A 266 22.86 17.48 -0.83
C PHE A 266 24.09 18.40 -0.77
N LYS A 267 23.91 19.73 -0.86
CA LYS A 267 24.99 20.71 -0.66
C LYS A 267 25.59 20.66 0.76
N GLU A 268 24.78 20.29 1.75
CA GLU A 268 25.21 20.03 3.14
C GLU A 268 25.91 18.66 3.32
N GLY A 269 26.09 17.87 2.26
CA GLY A 269 26.68 16.53 2.33
C GLY A 269 25.79 15.47 2.98
N LYS A 270 24.47 15.73 3.11
CA LYS A 270 23.51 14.84 3.77
C LYS A 270 22.79 13.92 2.77
N GLN A 271 22.09 12.92 3.29
CA GLN A 271 21.27 11.99 2.51
C GLN A 271 22.10 11.28 1.42
N CYS A 272 21.70 11.36 0.15
CA CYS A 272 22.42 10.73 -0.95
C CYS A 272 23.88 11.24 -1.03
N ALA A 273 24.09 12.54 -0.80
CA ALA A 273 25.40 13.18 -0.85
C ALA A 273 26.37 12.75 0.26
N ALA A 274 25.90 12.05 1.30
CA ALA A 274 26.80 11.44 2.29
C ALA A 274 27.76 10.43 1.64
N CYS A 275 27.31 9.76 0.57
CA CYS A 275 28.10 8.80 -0.20
C CYS A 275 28.35 9.26 -1.64
N HIS A 276 27.37 9.91 -2.28
CA HIS A 276 27.46 10.45 -3.63
C HIS A 276 28.11 11.83 -3.64
N ASN A 277 29.39 11.86 -3.27
CA ASN A 277 30.20 13.06 -3.04
C ASN A 277 31.45 13.16 -3.94
N GLY A 278 31.53 12.33 -4.98
CA GLY A 278 32.71 12.22 -5.85
C GLY A 278 33.89 11.44 -5.26
N LYS A 279 33.88 11.09 -3.97
CA LYS A 279 34.94 10.33 -3.29
C LYS A 279 34.55 8.87 -3.10
N LEU A 280 33.44 8.61 -2.39
CA LEU A 280 32.97 7.25 -2.10
C LEU A 280 32.17 6.66 -3.27
N SER A 281 31.32 7.49 -3.87
CA SER A 281 30.57 7.24 -5.11
C SER A 281 30.59 8.49 -6.00
N PHE A 282 30.01 8.41 -7.20
CA PHE A 282 29.86 9.56 -8.11
C PHE A 282 29.08 10.70 -7.44
N SER A 283 29.40 11.96 -7.76
CA SER A 283 28.75 13.12 -7.12
C SER A 283 27.28 13.26 -7.55
N VAL A 284 26.44 13.73 -6.63
CA VAL A 284 25.09 14.27 -6.92
C VAL A 284 25.12 15.49 -7.85
N ASP A 285 26.21 16.27 -7.83
CA ASP A 285 26.36 17.47 -8.66
C ASP A 285 26.83 17.18 -10.10
N ASP A 286 27.17 15.91 -10.41
CA ASP A 286 27.53 15.52 -11.77
C ASP A 286 26.28 15.45 -12.66
N LYS A 287 26.08 16.49 -13.47
CA LYS A 287 25.00 16.59 -14.47
C LYS A 287 24.96 15.42 -15.47
N LYS A 288 26.07 14.68 -15.66
CA LYS A 288 26.10 13.49 -16.53
C LYS A 288 25.66 12.20 -15.80
N SER A 289 25.42 12.27 -14.50
CA SER A 289 25.00 11.15 -13.66
C SER A 289 23.53 11.21 -13.21
N CYS A 290 22.74 12.20 -13.63
CA CYS A 290 21.33 12.32 -13.25
C CYS A 290 20.52 11.04 -13.55
N ASP A 291 20.69 10.44 -14.73
CA ASP A 291 20.02 9.19 -15.13
C ASP A 291 20.39 7.98 -14.26
N ARG A 292 21.49 8.03 -13.49
CA ARG A 292 21.86 6.95 -12.55
C ARG A 292 20.96 6.89 -11.32
N CYS A 293 20.11 7.89 -11.12
CA CYS A 293 19.06 7.90 -10.12
C CYS A 293 17.68 8.05 -10.80
N HIS A 294 17.55 9.02 -11.69
CA HIS A 294 16.33 9.35 -12.45
C HIS A 294 16.08 8.37 -13.61
N MET A 295 15.87 7.10 -13.26
CA MET A 295 15.67 6.00 -14.20
C MET A 295 14.29 5.35 -14.15
N ALA A 296 13.39 5.75 -13.24
CA ALA A 296 12.10 5.08 -13.13
C ALA A 296 11.31 5.16 -14.45
N GLY A 297 10.75 4.03 -14.88
CA GLY A 297 10.10 3.88 -16.18
C GLY A 297 11.03 3.79 -17.42
N LYS A 298 12.36 3.90 -17.27
CA LYS A 298 13.33 3.75 -18.38
C LYS A 298 13.80 2.30 -18.53
N PRO A 299 14.20 1.84 -19.75
CA PRO A 299 14.78 0.51 -19.95
C PRO A 299 16.02 0.24 -19.07
N ASP A 300 16.81 1.26 -18.77
CA ASP A 300 17.99 1.16 -17.90
C ASP A 300 17.67 0.75 -16.45
N ALA A 301 16.39 0.80 -16.05
CA ALA A 301 15.93 0.31 -14.76
C ALA A 301 15.84 -1.23 -14.68
N GLU A 302 15.72 -1.95 -15.80
CA GLU A 302 15.43 -3.40 -15.81
C GLU A 302 16.45 -4.28 -15.05
N PRO A 303 17.78 -4.05 -15.13
CA PRO A 303 18.77 -4.79 -14.36
C PRO A 303 18.58 -4.67 -12.84
N PHE A 304 17.89 -3.63 -12.35
CA PHE A 304 17.67 -3.42 -10.92
C PHE A 304 16.47 -4.19 -10.36
N PHE A 305 15.62 -4.78 -11.19
CA PHE A 305 14.53 -5.66 -10.74
C PHE A 305 14.58 -7.10 -11.26
N TYR A 306 15.38 -7.38 -12.29
CA TYR A 306 15.70 -8.75 -12.73
C TYR A 306 17.19 -9.07 -12.50
N VAL A 307 17.50 -9.62 -11.32
CA VAL A 307 18.87 -10.06 -10.97
C VAL A 307 19.19 -11.37 -11.72
N SER A 308 19.54 -11.25 -13.00
CA SER A 308 19.87 -12.36 -13.90
C SER A 308 21.38 -12.52 -14.12
N ALA A 309 22.13 -11.42 -14.08
CA ALA A 309 23.58 -11.38 -14.12
C ALA A 309 24.11 -10.22 -13.26
N VAL A 310 25.25 -10.42 -12.61
CA VAL A 310 26.02 -9.35 -11.98
C VAL A 310 27.44 -9.34 -12.53
N ASP A 311 27.94 -8.14 -12.77
CA ASP A 311 29.32 -7.90 -13.17
C ASP A 311 30.22 -8.02 -11.94
N ASN A 312 30.73 -9.24 -11.71
CA ASN A 312 31.56 -9.57 -10.54
C ASN A 312 32.84 -8.74 -10.48
N ASP A 313 33.43 -8.39 -11.62
CA ASP A 313 34.70 -7.65 -11.68
C ASP A 313 34.48 -6.17 -11.36
N ARG A 314 33.42 -5.56 -11.90
CA ARG A 314 32.99 -4.20 -11.53
C ARG A 314 32.59 -4.11 -10.07
N ILE A 315 31.87 -5.12 -9.56
CA ILE A 315 31.56 -5.24 -8.14
C ILE A 315 32.87 -5.30 -7.35
N LYS A 316 33.76 -6.27 -7.60
CA LYS A 316 35.04 -6.37 -6.88
C LYS A 316 35.85 -5.06 -6.89
N LYS A 317 35.96 -4.41 -8.06
CA LYS A 317 36.66 -3.12 -8.20
C LYS A 317 36.03 -1.99 -7.37
N VAL A 318 34.71 -1.95 -7.23
CA VAL A 318 34.03 -1.02 -6.31
C VAL A 318 34.29 -1.42 -4.85
N ALA A 319 34.25 -2.72 -4.55
CA ALA A 319 34.49 -3.26 -3.21
C ALA A 319 35.84 -2.80 -2.66
N ASP A 320 36.90 -3.12 -3.41
CA ASP A 320 38.29 -2.81 -3.09
C ASP A 320 38.49 -1.29 -2.92
N ARG A 321 37.83 -0.47 -3.75
CA ARG A 321 37.92 1.01 -3.69
C ARG A 321 37.31 1.58 -2.41
N ILE A 322 36.19 1.04 -1.95
CA ILE A 322 35.45 1.57 -0.79
C ILE A 322 35.86 0.91 0.54
N GLY A 323 36.69 -0.14 0.50
CA GLY A 323 37.13 -0.88 1.69
C GLY A 323 36.12 -1.93 2.20
N SER A 324 35.17 -2.34 1.35
CA SER A 324 34.33 -3.52 1.58
C SER A 324 34.92 -4.74 0.86
N VAL A 325 34.48 -5.95 1.20
CA VAL A 325 34.99 -7.17 0.56
C VAL A 325 33.97 -7.75 -0.43
N TRP A 326 34.44 -8.17 -1.61
CA TRP A 326 33.74 -9.06 -2.53
C TRP A 326 34.67 -10.19 -3.00
N ARG A 327 34.24 -11.43 -2.81
CA ARG A 327 34.95 -12.69 -3.10
C ARG A 327 34.12 -13.51 -4.08
N PRO A 328 34.16 -13.22 -5.40
CA PRO A 328 33.37 -13.93 -6.39
C PRO A 328 33.72 -15.43 -6.45
N GLU A 329 34.92 -15.82 -6.03
CA GLU A 329 35.38 -17.21 -5.88
C GLU A 329 34.51 -18.05 -4.91
N ASN A 330 33.85 -17.40 -3.94
CA ASN A 330 32.96 -18.07 -2.98
C ASN A 330 31.51 -18.22 -3.47
N LEU A 331 31.18 -17.73 -4.67
CA LEU A 331 29.83 -17.80 -5.23
C LEU A 331 29.47 -19.23 -5.66
N PRO A 332 28.29 -19.77 -5.27
CA PRO A 332 27.83 -21.06 -5.77
C PRO A 332 27.68 -21.05 -7.29
N GLY A 333 28.54 -21.81 -7.99
CA GLY A 333 28.55 -21.89 -9.44
C GLY A 333 28.79 -20.54 -10.13
N GLY A 334 29.53 -19.62 -9.48
CA GLY A 334 29.83 -18.28 -10.01
C GLY A 334 28.63 -17.32 -10.07
N LYS A 335 27.47 -17.69 -9.50
CA LYS A 335 26.22 -16.92 -9.56
C LYS A 335 25.75 -16.53 -8.17
N LEU A 336 24.99 -15.42 -8.10
CA LEU A 336 24.31 -15.05 -6.86
C LEU A 336 23.35 -16.17 -6.41
N PRO A 337 23.39 -16.58 -5.14
CA PRO A 337 22.40 -17.50 -4.62
C PRO A 337 21.05 -16.78 -4.57
N LEU A 338 20.09 -17.29 -5.34
CA LEU A 338 18.71 -16.81 -5.34
C LEU A 338 17.82 -17.81 -4.64
N ASP A 339 16.83 -17.32 -3.91
CA ASP A 339 15.79 -18.16 -3.32
C ASP A 339 14.75 -18.61 -4.37
N ARG A 340 13.78 -19.42 -3.93
CA ARG A 340 12.70 -19.95 -4.79
C ARG A 340 11.83 -18.87 -5.43
N PHE A 341 11.83 -17.65 -4.90
CA PHE A 341 11.12 -16.48 -5.44
C PHE A 341 12.01 -15.56 -6.28
N LYS A 342 13.26 -15.98 -6.54
CA LYS A 342 14.30 -15.26 -7.31
C LYS A 342 14.83 -13.99 -6.61
N PHE A 343 14.73 -13.91 -5.28
CA PHE A 343 15.39 -12.86 -4.50
C PHE A 343 16.76 -13.31 -3.98
N ILE A 344 17.69 -12.37 -3.80
CA ILE A 344 19.06 -12.66 -3.32
C ILE A 344 19.02 -13.26 -1.89
N ASN A 345 19.69 -14.38 -1.70
CA ASN A 345 19.87 -15.04 -0.42
C ASN A 345 21.08 -14.45 0.33
N TRP A 346 20.88 -13.28 0.96
CA TRP A 346 21.91 -12.57 1.73
C TRP A 346 22.55 -13.39 2.84
N LEU A 347 21.78 -14.29 3.47
CA LEU A 347 22.30 -15.17 4.53
C LEU A 347 23.28 -16.21 3.99
N GLU A 348 23.03 -16.75 2.80
CA GLU A 348 23.97 -17.66 2.14
C GLU A 348 25.24 -16.94 1.67
N LEU A 349 25.11 -15.72 1.13
CA LEU A 349 26.26 -14.88 0.79
C LEU A 349 27.16 -14.61 2.02
N LYS A 350 26.57 -14.28 3.18
CA LYS A 350 27.31 -13.99 4.42
C LYS A 350 27.90 -15.29 5.01
N LYS A 351 27.15 -16.40 4.99
CA LYS A 351 27.63 -17.74 5.40
C LYS A 351 28.82 -18.23 4.57
N LYS A 352 28.81 -17.99 3.26
CA LYS A 352 29.90 -18.36 2.33
C LYS A 352 31.03 -17.34 2.29
N LYS A 353 30.96 -16.24 3.06
CA LYS A 353 31.92 -15.13 3.03
C LYS A 353 32.16 -14.61 1.60
N VAL A 354 31.10 -14.50 0.80
CA VAL A 354 31.16 -13.89 -0.53
C VAL A 354 31.36 -12.38 -0.42
N PHE A 355 30.89 -11.78 0.65
CA PHE A 355 30.95 -10.33 0.85
C PHE A 355 31.06 -9.98 2.34
N GLU A 356 31.73 -8.87 2.61
CA GLU A 356 31.84 -8.26 3.94
C GLU A 356 31.52 -6.77 3.74
N PRO A 357 30.23 -6.38 3.82
CA PRO A 357 29.78 -5.01 3.62
C PRO A 357 30.22 -4.10 4.79
N LEU A 358 30.34 -2.80 4.51
CA LEU A 358 30.68 -1.81 5.53
C LEU A 358 29.57 -1.70 6.59
N VAL A 359 29.98 -1.64 7.84
CA VAL A 359 29.10 -1.50 9.02
C VAL A 359 28.89 -0.05 9.45
N SER A 360 29.72 0.89 8.96
CA SER A 360 29.68 2.32 9.25
C SER A 360 30.41 3.13 8.17
N LEU A 361 30.11 4.44 8.07
CA LEU A 361 30.95 5.40 7.32
C LEU A 361 32.12 5.95 8.18
N HIS A 362 32.04 5.78 9.50
CA HIS A 362 33.03 6.23 10.49
C HIS A 362 33.89 5.05 10.97
N LYS A 363 35.22 5.23 10.97
CA LYS A 363 36.22 4.17 11.23
C LYS A 363 36.27 3.68 12.68
N ASP A 364 35.74 4.47 13.61
CA ASP A 364 35.72 4.25 15.05
C ASP A 364 34.48 3.50 15.54
N TYR A 365 33.53 3.19 14.65
CA TYR A 365 32.30 2.49 14.99
C TYR A 365 32.57 1.08 15.51
N LYS A 366 32.24 0.85 16.79
CA LYS A 366 32.27 -0.47 17.42
C LYS A 366 30.94 -1.18 17.17
N GLU A 367 30.99 -2.23 16.36
CA GLU A 367 29.86 -3.12 16.11
C GLU A 367 29.41 -3.81 17.41
N LYS A 368 28.09 -3.97 17.57
CA LYS A 368 27.46 -4.68 18.68
C LYS A 368 26.41 -5.64 18.14
N THR A 369 26.78 -6.92 18.06
CA THR A 369 25.85 -8.03 17.81
C THR A 369 25.33 -8.59 19.12
N TYR A 370 24.07 -9.02 19.14
CA TYR A 370 23.41 -9.69 20.26
C TYR A 370 23.02 -11.11 19.82
N ASP A 371 23.57 -12.15 20.45
CA ASP A 371 23.24 -13.55 20.16
C ASP A 371 22.18 -14.08 21.16
N THR A 372 20.99 -13.47 21.11
CA THR A 372 19.85 -13.85 21.96
C THR A 372 18.75 -14.45 21.09
N LYS A 373 18.36 -15.68 21.39
CA LYS A 373 17.29 -16.38 20.66
C LYS A 373 15.99 -16.35 21.45
N ILE A 374 14.86 -16.12 20.78
CA ILE A 374 13.52 -16.06 21.36
C ILE A 374 12.63 -17.10 20.67
N LEU A 375 12.00 -17.95 21.47
CA LEU A 375 11.01 -18.91 20.97
C LEU A 375 9.60 -18.30 21.03
N PHE A 376 8.97 -18.16 19.87
CA PHE A 376 7.57 -17.75 19.74
C PHE A 376 6.68 -18.98 19.55
N ASN A 377 5.90 -19.30 20.59
CA ASN A 377 4.94 -20.39 20.55
C ASN A 377 3.72 -20.01 19.69
N THR A 378 3.45 -20.78 18.64
CA THR A 378 2.26 -20.59 17.78
C THR A 378 1.02 -21.15 18.45
N ARG A 379 -0.14 -20.51 18.24
CA ARG A 379 -1.43 -21.00 18.79
C ARG A 379 -2.04 -22.18 18.04
N ASN A 380 -1.56 -22.48 16.84
CA ASN A 380 -2.03 -23.62 16.05
C ASN A 380 -1.10 -24.83 16.28
N ASN A 381 -1.67 -25.96 16.71
CA ASN A 381 -0.93 -27.18 17.01
C ASN A 381 -0.27 -27.82 15.77
N PHE A 382 -0.79 -27.54 14.57
CA PHE A 382 -0.26 -28.08 13.31
C PHE A 382 0.82 -27.21 12.65
N VAL A 383 1.16 -26.06 13.26
CA VAL A 383 2.15 -25.12 12.72
C VAL A 383 3.30 -24.98 13.70
N ASN A 384 4.51 -25.31 13.26
CA ASN A 384 5.75 -25.19 14.04
C ASN A 384 5.89 -23.83 14.75
N ASN A 385 6.56 -23.84 15.90
CA ASN A 385 7.00 -22.64 16.61
C ASN A 385 8.02 -21.85 15.77
N VAL A 386 8.18 -20.57 16.09
CA VAL A 386 9.12 -19.67 15.40
C VAL A 386 10.30 -19.37 16.31
N LEU A 387 11.51 -19.76 15.88
CA LEU A 387 12.75 -19.33 16.52
C LEU A 387 13.20 -18.01 15.89
N PHE A 388 13.13 -16.93 16.66
CA PHE A 388 13.73 -15.65 16.31
C PHE A 388 15.15 -15.60 16.87
N ASP A 389 16.08 -15.09 16.06
CA ASP A 389 17.50 -15.02 16.39
C ASP A 389 17.95 -13.55 16.28
N HIS A 390 18.37 -12.93 17.39
CA HIS A 390 18.88 -11.57 17.36
C HIS A 390 20.19 -11.45 16.58
N LYS A 391 21.00 -12.52 16.48
CA LYS A 391 22.32 -12.45 15.86
C LYS A 391 22.18 -12.08 14.39
N ILE A 392 21.35 -12.82 13.65
CA ILE A 392 21.13 -12.59 12.22
C ILE A 392 20.45 -11.24 11.90
N HIS A 393 19.85 -10.57 12.89
CA HIS A 393 19.24 -9.25 12.74
C HIS A 393 20.21 -8.13 13.18
N SER A 394 20.77 -8.20 14.38
CA SER A 394 21.74 -7.21 14.91
C SER A 394 23.05 -7.18 14.12
N ASP A 395 23.44 -8.29 13.49
CA ASP A 395 24.49 -8.36 12.47
C ASP A 395 24.20 -7.44 11.26
N TRP A 396 23.02 -6.82 11.11
CA TRP A 396 22.63 -5.96 9.98
C TRP A 396 21.99 -4.62 10.38
N ILE A 397 21.24 -4.56 11.48
CA ILE A 397 20.44 -3.40 11.92
C ILE A 397 20.73 -2.98 13.37
N LYS A 398 20.59 -1.68 13.66
CA LYS A 398 20.70 -1.11 15.02
C LYS A 398 19.47 -1.45 15.86
N CYS A 399 19.62 -1.58 17.19
CA CYS A 399 18.51 -1.88 18.11
C CYS A 399 17.33 -0.90 17.98
N SER A 400 17.62 0.39 17.77
CA SER A 400 16.63 1.47 17.56
C SER A 400 15.75 1.31 16.30
N VAL A 401 16.14 0.43 15.36
CA VAL A 401 15.29 0.04 14.22
C VAL A 401 14.06 -0.73 14.69
N CYS A 402 14.19 -1.55 15.72
CA CYS A 402 13.14 -2.42 16.22
C CYS A 402 12.52 -1.93 17.53
N HIS A 403 13.33 -1.43 18.46
CA HIS A 403 12.93 -1.09 19.82
C HIS A 403 12.92 0.41 20.06
N PRO A 404 11.93 0.96 20.81
CA PRO A 404 10.71 0.29 21.28
C PRO A 404 9.57 0.28 20.24
N SER A 405 9.80 0.85 19.04
CA SER A 405 8.71 1.23 18.10
C SER A 405 7.97 0.05 17.45
N ILE A 406 8.67 -1.01 17.06
CA ILE A 406 8.09 -2.20 16.41
C ILE A 406 7.85 -3.29 17.45
N PHE A 407 8.80 -3.45 18.37
CA PHE A 407 8.75 -4.42 19.45
C PHE A 407 9.02 -3.73 20.79
N LYS A 408 8.17 -3.99 21.77
CA LYS A 408 8.44 -3.67 23.17
C LYS A 408 9.62 -4.50 23.65
N ASP A 409 10.54 -3.87 24.40
CA ASP A 409 11.67 -4.53 25.03
C ASP A 409 11.24 -5.26 26.32
N LYS A 410 10.35 -6.25 26.15
CA LYS A 410 9.80 -7.11 27.21
C LYS A 410 9.41 -8.45 26.61
N LEU A 411 9.97 -9.54 27.13
CA LEU A 411 9.61 -10.90 26.72
C LEU A 411 8.09 -11.11 26.88
N GLY A 412 7.44 -11.63 25.86
CA GLY A 412 5.98 -11.81 25.83
C GLY A 412 5.14 -10.54 25.71
N GLY A 413 5.73 -9.33 25.72
CA GLY A 413 5.02 -8.05 25.63
C GLY A 413 4.40 -7.72 24.25
N ASN A 414 4.70 -8.53 23.24
CA ASN A 414 4.29 -8.34 21.84
C ASN A 414 3.36 -9.49 21.41
N ARG A 415 2.08 -9.19 21.14
CA ARG A 415 1.09 -10.15 20.61
C ARG A 415 1.12 -10.10 19.07
N ILE A 416 1.82 -11.04 18.43
CA ILE A 416 2.05 -11.05 16.97
C ILE A 416 1.05 -12.00 16.27
N ARG A 417 0.42 -11.56 15.17
CA ARG A 417 -0.40 -12.41 14.28
C ARG A 417 0.01 -12.23 12.81
N MET A 418 -0.19 -13.25 11.97
CA MET A 418 0.10 -13.17 10.53
C MET A 418 -0.63 -11.98 9.85
N ARG A 419 -1.90 -11.74 10.22
CA ARG A 419 -2.71 -10.60 9.71
C ARG A 419 -2.10 -9.23 10.06
N ASP A 420 -1.41 -9.13 11.21
CA ASP A 420 -0.75 -7.90 11.63
C ASP A 420 0.51 -7.66 10.79
N MET A 421 1.22 -8.75 10.45
CA MET A 421 2.41 -8.70 9.60
C MET A 421 2.07 -8.38 8.14
N SER A 422 0.97 -8.89 7.58
CA SER A 422 0.50 -8.45 6.26
C SER A 422 0.11 -6.97 6.25
N GLY A 423 -0.40 -6.44 7.39
CA GLY A 423 -0.62 -5.01 7.61
C GLY A 423 0.65 -4.19 7.88
N GLY A 424 1.84 -4.81 7.86
CA GLY A 424 3.13 -4.13 8.04
C GLY A 424 3.60 -3.95 9.50
N ARG A 425 2.98 -4.62 10.47
CA ARG A 425 3.39 -4.61 11.89
C ARG A 425 4.38 -5.74 12.20
N PHE A 426 5.10 -5.63 13.32
CA PHE A 426 6.06 -6.64 13.81
C PHE A 426 7.04 -7.06 12.71
N CYS A 427 7.26 -8.36 12.48
CA CYS A 427 8.20 -8.86 11.46
C CYS A 427 7.83 -8.35 10.04
N GLY A 428 6.54 -8.10 9.77
CA GLY A 428 6.06 -7.55 8.50
C GLY A 428 6.36 -6.07 8.27
N HIS A 429 6.98 -5.39 9.23
CA HIS A 429 7.65 -4.13 8.96
C HIS A 429 8.76 -4.31 7.92
N CYS A 430 9.48 -5.44 7.96
CA CYS A 430 10.61 -5.75 7.07
C CYS A 430 10.33 -6.90 6.09
N HIS A 431 9.80 -8.03 6.57
CA HIS A 431 9.51 -9.21 5.75
C HIS A 431 8.36 -8.94 4.78
N GLY A 432 8.52 -9.38 3.53
CA GLY A 432 7.63 -9.05 2.41
C GLY A 432 7.81 -7.64 1.82
N LYS A 433 8.70 -6.81 2.38
CA LYS A 433 9.00 -5.45 1.89
C LYS A 433 10.47 -5.30 1.50
N VAL A 434 11.37 -5.42 2.48
CA VAL A 434 12.84 -5.32 2.30
C VAL A 434 13.55 -6.67 2.52
N SER A 435 12.92 -7.57 3.28
CA SER A 435 13.35 -8.95 3.56
C SER A 435 12.35 -9.95 2.96
N PHE A 436 12.68 -11.24 3.00
CA PHE A 436 11.97 -12.33 2.31
C PHE A 436 10.44 -12.35 2.57
N THR A 437 9.69 -12.88 1.61
CA THR A 437 8.22 -12.89 1.62
C THR A 437 7.62 -13.92 2.59
N PHE A 438 6.44 -13.64 3.15
CA PHE A 438 5.71 -14.57 4.02
C PHE A 438 5.31 -15.91 3.36
N ALA A 439 5.37 -16.00 2.03
CA ALA A 439 5.12 -17.24 1.31
C ALA A 439 6.15 -18.35 1.63
N ASP A 440 7.26 -18.05 2.29
CA ASP A 440 8.24 -19.04 2.77
C ASP A 440 8.06 -19.39 4.26
N CYS A 441 6.91 -19.98 4.60
CA CYS A 441 6.49 -20.25 5.98
C CYS A 441 7.59 -20.93 6.82
N LEU A 442 8.31 -21.90 6.24
CA LEU A 442 9.30 -22.73 6.93
C LEU A 442 10.59 -21.97 7.32
N ARG A 443 10.86 -20.77 6.78
CA ARG A 443 11.99 -19.95 7.26
C ARG A 443 11.79 -19.49 8.70
N CYS A 444 10.55 -19.18 9.07
CA CYS A 444 10.18 -18.78 10.41
C CYS A 444 9.68 -19.99 11.22
N HIS A 445 8.75 -20.76 10.68
CA HIS A 445 8.12 -21.92 11.33
C HIS A 445 9.02 -23.17 11.25
N ASN A 446 10.20 -23.07 11.85
CA ASN A 446 11.29 -24.04 11.75
C ASN A 446 11.46 -24.92 13.01
N THR A 447 10.80 -24.60 14.12
CA THR A 447 10.97 -25.31 15.40
C THR A 447 9.75 -26.19 15.70
N PRO A 448 9.88 -27.53 15.75
CA PRO A 448 8.77 -28.43 16.04
C PRO A 448 8.04 -28.12 17.35
N LYS A 449 6.78 -28.55 17.43
CA LYS A 449 6.00 -28.48 18.67
C LYS A 449 6.62 -29.35 19.78
N GLY A 450 6.53 -28.86 21.02
CA GLY A 450 7.13 -29.50 22.19
C GLY A 450 8.66 -29.34 22.30
N GLN A 451 9.35 -28.88 21.25
CA GLN A 451 10.79 -28.63 21.31
C GLN A 451 11.08 -27.20 21.76
N VAL A 452 11.87 -27.08 22.82
CA VAL A 452 12.47 -25.82 23.28
C VAL A 452 13.98 -25.97 23.12
N PRO A 453 14.61 -25.33 22.11
CA PRO A 453 16.06 -25.40 21.94
C PRO A 453 16.80 -24.82 23.16
N GLU A 454 18.01 -25.30 23.41
CA GLU A 454 18.82 -24.83 24.54
C GLU A 454 19.19 -23.34 24.40
N GLY A 455 19.25 -22.62 25.53
CA GLY A 455 19.64 -21.20 25.57
C GLY A 455 18.63 -20.21 24.98
N VAL A 456 17.41 -20.63 24.63
CA VAL A 456 16.37 -19.72 24.10
C VAL A 456 15.54 -19.09 25.22
N LEU A 457 15.23 -17.80 25.06
CA LEU A 457 14.20 -17.14 25.86
C LEU A 457 12.82 -17.62 25.39
N ASN A 458 12.17 -18.44 26.20
CA ASN A 458 10.82 -18.93 25.94
C ASN A 458 9.81 -18.25 26.87
N ARG A 459 8.67 -17.83 26.34
CA ARG A 459 7.50 -17.51 27.17
C ARG A 459 6.83 -18.83 27.56
N VAL A 460 7.13 -19.31 28.78
CA VAL A 460 6.25 -20.26 29.47
C VAL A 460 4.84 -19.66 29.48
N GLU A 461 3.85 -20.46 29.11
CA GLU A 461 2.50 -19.95 28.85
C GLU A 461 1.92 -19.29 30.10
N LEU A 462 1.43 -18.06 29.97
CA LEU A 462 0.62 -17.46 31.05
C LEU A 462 -0.72 -18.23 31.11
N PRO A 463 -1.28 -18.43 32.32
CA PRO A 463 -2.52 -19.19 32.52
C PRO A 463 -3.63 -18.78 31.55
N GLN A 464 -4.47 -19.74 31.16
CA GLN A 464 -5.47 -19.57 30.09
C GLN A 464 -6.41 -18.36 30.31
N GLU A 465 -6.67 -17.97 31.55
CA GLU A 465 -7.51 -16.83 31.93
C GLU A 465 -7.00 -15.48 31.38
N GLU A 466 -5.69 -15.29 31.25
CA GLU A 466 -5.11 -14.09 30.63
C GLU A 466 -5.10 -14.14 29.08
N GLN A 467 -5.37 -15.31 28.50
CA GLN A 467 -5.37 -15.49 27.05
C GLN A 467 -6.73 -15.16 26.41
N ALA A 468 -7.79 -15.12 27.23
CA ALA A 468 -9.17 -14.80 26.85
C ALA A 468 -9.51 -13.29 26.87
N ARG A 469 -8.56 -12.42 27.26
CA ARG A 469 -8.64 -10.95 27.22
C ARG A 469 -7.75 -10.40 26.11
#